data_AF-A0A956L918-F1
#
_entry.id   AF-A0A956L918-F1
#
_cell.length_a   1.000
_cell.length_b   1.000
_cell.length_c   1.000
_cell.angle_alpha   90.00
_cell.angle_beta   90.00
_cell.angle_gamma   90.00
#
_symmetry.space_group_name_H-M   'P 1'
#
loop_
_entity.id
_entity.type
_entity.pdbx_description
1 polymer ?
#
loop_
_entity_poly.entity_id
_entity_poly.type
_entity_poly.pdbx_seq_one_letter_code
_entity_poly.pdbx_strand_id
1 'polypeptide(L)'
;WSLDARRRGRPAPSGHDHAAPLRLLCLMVVLAYVIAGLAKLRYGGLDWITGDALRHHLAYSATRLELLGEAPPPWAATAVANAWALPPLAAASVLVELGAPVALLGGRARDLWVGSAWLLHAGIAALMFVVFPYPLLLVAFAPFFELERLVPLLRSRRMRLGAAAP
;
A
#
# COMPACT_ATOMS: atom_id res chain seq x y z
N TRP A 1 0.94 4.49 46.34
CA TRP A 1 1.26 4.20 44.93
C TRP A 1 1.70 5.50 44.27
N SER A 2 3.00 5.81 44.28
CA SER A 2 3.53 7.08 43.74
C SER A 2 3.64 7.01 42.22
N LEU A 3 3.17 8.06 41.53
CA LEU A 3 3.26 8.26 40.08
C LEU A 3 4.71 8.24 39.55
N ASP A 4 5.70 8.36 40.43
CA ASP A 4 7.13 8.40 40.10
C ASP A 4 7.70 7.04 39.66
N ALA A 5 7.06 5.94 40.06
CA ALA A 5 7.44 4.58 39.64
C ALA A 5 7.19 4.33 38.14
N ARG A 6 6.33 5.14 37.49
CA ARG A 6 6.02 5.01 36.05
C ARG A 6 7.06 5.67 35.14
N ARG A 7 7.97 6.50 35.68
CA ARG A 7 9.04 7.15 34.89
C ARG A 7 10.37 6.40 34.91
N ARG A 8 10.57 5.43 35.81
CA ARG A 8 11.86 4.73 36.01
C ARG A 8 12.04 3.44 35.19
N GLY A 9 11.35 3.30 34.06
CA GLY A 9 11.31 2.06 33.29
C GLY A 9 11.64 2.17 31.80
N ARG A 10 12.34 3.22 31.34
CA ARG A 10 12.91 3.20 29.98
C ARG A 10 14.33 2.62 30.06
N PRO A 11 14.55 1.36 29.67
CA PRO A 11 15.92 0.86 29.47
C PRO A 11 16.66 1.77 28.48
N ALA A 12 17.95 1.98 28.73
CA ALA A 12 18.81 2.82 27.90
C ALA A 12 18.75 2.36 26.43
N PRO A 13 18.66 3.29 25.46
CA PRO A 13 18.62 2.93 24.04
C PRO A 13 19.90 2.19 23.64
N SER A 14 19.76 0.93 23.26
CA SER A 14 20.86 0.09 22.79
C SER A 14 21.22 0.44 21.33
N GLY A 15 22.33 1.14 21.14
CA GLY A 15 23.34 0.89 20.10
C GLY A 15 23.05 1.17 18.62
N HIS A 16 21.82 1.16 18.13
CA HIS A 16 21.54 1.54 16.74
C HIS A 16 20.18 2.21 16.63
N ASP A 17 20.16 3.50 16.27
CA ASP A 17 18.93 4.27 16.10
C ASP A 17 18.24 3.90 14.77
N HIS A 18 17.61 2.73 14.73
CA HIS A 18 16.88 2.23 13.56
C HIS A 18 15.65 3.09 13.21
N ALA A 19 15.27 4.03 14.09
CA ALA A 19 14.14 4.91 13.86
C ALA A 19 14.37 5.87 12.67
N ALA A 20 15.59 6.37 12.47
CA ALA A 20 15.88 7.30 11.38
C ALA A 20 15.78 6.62 9.99
N PRO A 21 16.42 5.46 9.74
CA PRO A 21 16.23 4.72 8.50
C PRO A 21 14.78 4.31 8.23
N LEU A 22 14.04 3.85 9.26
CA LEU A 22 12.63 3.47 9.11
C LEU A 22 11.75 4.67 8.72
N ARG A 23 11.97 5.84 9.35
CA ARG A 23 11.27 7.09 8.98
C ARG A 23 11.58 7.52 7.56
N LEU A 24 12.83 7.39 7.12
CA LEU A 24 13.22 7.67 5.74
C LEU A 24 12.48 6.75 4.77
N LEU A 25 12.42 5.45 5.06
CA LEU A 25 11.68 4.49 4.23
C LEU A 25 10.18 4.81 4.17
N CYS A 26 9.55 5.15 5.30
CA CYS A 26 8.15 5.62 5.31
C CYS A 26 7.98 6.87 4.43
N LEU A 27 8.89 7.84 4.54
CA LEU A 27 8.85 9.05 3.73
C LEU A 27 9.01 8.75 2.25
N MET A 28 9.93 7.85 1.88
CA MET A 28 10.12 7.44 0.48
C MET A 28 8.85 6.83 -0.11
N VAL A 29 8.15 5.98 0.65
CA VAL A 29 6.87 5.42 0.20
C VAL A 29 5.83 6.53 0.03
N VAL A 30 5.68 7.42 1.02
CA VAL A 30 4.73 8.55 0.92
C VAL A 30 5.02 9.42 -0.31
N LEU A 31 6.27 9.78 -0.53
CA LEU A 31 6.68 10.60 -1.68
C LEU A 31 6.40 9.89 -3.00
N ALA A 32 6.69 8.59 -3.10
CA ALA A 32 6.41 7.82 -4.31
C ALA A 32 4.92 7.85 -4.68
N TYR A 33 4.02 7.67 -3.70
CA TYR A 33 2.58 7.73 -3.93
C TYR A 33 2.11 9.14 -4.27
N VAL A 34 2.57 10.17 -3.54
CA VAL A 34 2.19 11.57 -3.84
C VAL A 34 2.64 11.96 -5.25
N ILE A 35 3.87 11.62 -5.63
CA ILE A 35 4.38 11.87 -6.99
C ILE A 35 3.53 11.13 -8.03
N ALA A 36 3.13 9.88 -7.77
CA ALA A 36 2.26 9.13 -8.67
C ALA A 36 0.89 9.81 -8.85
N GLY A 37 0.27 10.29 -7.77
CA GLY A 37 -1.00 11.01 -7.82
C GLY A 37 -0.89 12.34 -8.56
N LEU A 38 0.17 13.11 -8.28
CA LEU A 38 0.46 14.35 -8.99
C LEU A 38 0.74 14.10 -10.47
N ALA A 39 1.43 13.02 -10.82
CA ALA A 39 1.68 12.63 -12.21
C ALA A 39 0.38 12.30 -12.94
N LYS A 40 -0.56 11.57 -12.31
CA LYS A 40 -1.88 11.31 -12.90
C LYS A 40 -2.63 12.60 -13.21
N LEU A 41 -2.65 13.55 -12.29
CA LEU A 41 -3.31 14.84 -12.50
C LEU A 41 -2.57 15.70 -13.53
N ARG A 42 -1.24 15.66 -13.55
CA ARG A 42 -0.44 16.46 -14.49
C ARG A 42 -0.53 15.96 -15.93
N TYR A 43 -0.50 14.65 -16.14
CA TYR A 43 -0.48 14.05 -17.49
C TYR A 43 -1.88 13.67 -17.98
N GLY A 44 -2.78 13.29 -17.08
CA GLY A 44 -4.16 12.93 -17.42
C GLY A 44 -5.17 14.05 -17.23
N GLY A 45 -4.83 15.13 -16.50
CA GLY A 45 -5.74 16.27 -16.29
C GLY A 45 -7.07 15.86 -15.64
N LEU A 46 -8.15 16.51 -16.05
CA LEU A 46 -9.51 16.15 -15.64
C LEU A 46 -9.95 14.80 -16.23
N ASP A 47 -9.41 14.42 -17.40
CA ASP A 47 -9.74 13.17 -18.10
C ASP A 47 -9.31 11.92 -17.32
N TRP A 48 -8.33 12.08 -16.41
CA TRP A 48 -8.04 11.03 -15.44
C TRP A 48 -9.21 10.81 -14.50
N ILE A 49 -9.76 11.89 -13.93
CA ILE A 49 -10.84 11.82 -12.95
C ILE A 49 -12.16 11.38 -13.60
N THR A 50 -12.43 11.78 -14.84
CA THR A 50 -13.60 11.28 -15.60
C THR A 50 -13.45 9.81 -16.00
N GLY A 51 -12.25 9.23 -15.87
CA GLY A 51 -11.98 7.82 -16.15
C GLY A 51 -11.64 7.53 -17.60
N ASP A 52 -11.62 8.53 -18.49
CA ASP A 52 -11.28 8.35 -19.91
C ASP A 52 -9.81 7.93 -20.08
N ALA A 53 -8.89 8.59 -19.38
CA ALA A 53 -7.48 8.19 -19.39
C ALA A 53 -7.30 6.77 -18.83
N LEU A 54 -8.01 6.42 -17.75
CA LEU A 54 -7.98 5.08 -17.18
C LEU A 54 -8.49 4.05 -18.19
N ARG A 55 -9.62 4.32 -18.86
CA ARG A 55 -10.19 3.45 -19.90
C ARG A 55 -9.21 3.21 -21.04
N HIS A 56 -8.54 4.25 -21.51
CA HIS A 56 -7.51 4.13 -22.55
C HIS A 56 -6.35 3.24 -22.10
N HIS A 57 -5.88 3.40 -20.85
CA HIS A 57 -4.84 2.54 -20.30
C HIS A 57 -5.27 1.06 -20.21
N LEU A 58 -6.50 0.79 -19.79
CA LEU A 58 -7.02 -0.59 -19.73
C LEU A 58 -7.12 -1.22 -21.12
N ALA A 59 -7.71 -0.50 -22.07
CA ALA A 59 -7.86 -0.97 -23.44
C ALA A 59 -6.49 -1.18 -24.10
N TYR A 60 -5.58 -0.23 -23.96
CA TYR A 60 -4.23 -0.33 -24.50
C TYR A 60 -3.47 -1.54 -23.93
N SER A 61 -3.50 -1.76 -22.61
CA SER A 61 -2.83 -2.90 -21.99
C SER A 61 -3.38 -4.24 -22.49
N ALA A 62 -4.71 -4.36 -22.64
CA ALA A 62 -5.34 -5.56 -23.16
C ALA A 62 -5.00 -5.82 -24.62
N THR A 63 -5.24 -4.84 -25.50
CA THR A 63 -4.98 -4.96 -26.94
C THR A 63 -3.50 -5.21 -27.23
N ARG A 64 -2.57 -4.58 -26.48
CA ARG A 64 -1.14 -4.84 -26.62
C ARG A 64 -0.80 -6.31 -26.37
N LEU A 65 -1.33 -6.90 -25.30
CA LEU A 65 -1.05 -8.30 -24.96
C LEU A 65 -1.66 -9.25 -25.99
N GLU A 66 -2.89 -9.00 -26.43
CA GLU A 66 -3.54 -9.79 -27.48
C GLU A 66 -2.75 -9.77 -28.79
N LEU A 67 -2.27 -8.59 -29.22
CA LEU A 67 -1.46 -8.44 -30.43
C LEU A 67 -0.11 -9.17 -30.35
N LEU A 68 0.42 -9.36 -29.14
CA LEU A 68 1.64 -10.13 -28.90
C LEU A 68 1.40 -11.63 -28.74
N GLY A 69 0.14 -12.08 -28.84
CA GLY A 69 -0.24 -13.48 -28.63
C GLY A 69 -0.27 -13.90 -27.16
N GLU A 70 -0.27 -12.94 -26.22
CA GLU A 70 -0.38 -13.18 -24.79
C GLU A 70 -1.84 -13.10 -24.31
N ALA A 71 -2.10 -13.66 -23.13
CA ALA A 71 -3.40 -13.55 -22.50
C ALA A 71 -3.65 -12.10 -22.02
N PRO A 72 -4.82 -11.49 -22.33
CA PRO A 72 -5.16 -10.16 -21.84
C PRO A 72 -5.38 -10.17 -20.31
N PRO A 73 -5.33 -9.00 -19.65
CA PRO A 73 -5.63 -8.90 -18.23
C PRO A 73 -7.07 -9.37 -17.97
N PRO A 74 -7.30 -10.19 -16.93
CA PRO A 74 -8.52 -10.97 -16.79
C PRO A 74 -9.77 -10.09 -16.65
N TRP A 75 -9.63 -8.88 -16.11
CA TRP A 75 -10.76 -7.98 -15.82
C TRP A 75 -10.81 -6.78 -16.76
N ALA A 76 -9.87 -6.65 -17.71
CA ALA A 76 -9.79 -5.49 -18.59
C ALA A 76 -11.04 -5.33 -19.46
N ALA A 77 -11.45 -6.40 -20.17
CA ALA A 77 -12.62 -6.37 -21.05
C ALA A 77 -13.91 -5.99 -20.30
N THR A 78 -14.12 -6.60 -19.13
CA THR A 78 -15.28 -6.31 -18.27
C THR A 78 -15.26 -4.85 -17.79
N ALA A 79 -14.11 -4.33 -17.37
CA ALA A 79 -14.00 -2.95 -16.91
C ALA A 79 -14.22 -1.92 -18.04
N VAL A 80 -13.69 -2.18 -19.24
CA VAL A 80 -13.89 -1.33 -20.43
C VAL A 80 -15.35 -1.33 -20.87
N ALA A 81 -16.04 -2.47 -20.78
CA ALA A 81 -17.47 -2.57 -21.05
C ALA A 81 -18.34 -1.84 -20.01
N ASN A 82 -17.88 -1.77 -18.76
CA ASN A 82 -18.58 -1.11 -17.64
C ASN A 82 -18.01 0.29 -17.36
N ALA A 83 -18.03 1.16 -18.38
CA ALA A 83 -17.41 2.49 -18.32
C ALA A 83 -17.88 3.36 -17.13
N TRP A 84 -19.09 3.15 -16.61
CA TRP A 84 -19.64 3.86 -15.45
C TRP A 84 -18.83 3.66 -14.16
N ALA A 85 -18.12 2.54 -14.03
CA ALA A 85 -17.31 2.21 -12.86
C ALA A 85 -15.89 2.83 -12.93
N LEU A 86 -15.46 3.31 -14.10
CA LEU A 86 -14.10 3.85 -14.30
C LEU A 86 -13.88 5.21 -13.64
N PRO A 87 -14.78 6.21 -13.75
CA PRO A 87 -14.60 7.48 -13.03
C PRO A 87 -14.39 7.32 -11.51
N PRO A 88 -15.24 6.57 -10.76
CA PRO A 88 -15.02 6.43 -9.32
C PRO A 88 -13.72 5.68 -8.98
N LEU A 89 -13.32 4.67 -9.78
CA LEU A 89 -12.04 4.00 -9.60
C LEU A 89 -10.85 4.91 -9.87
N ALA A 90 -10.93 5.73 -10.93
CA ALA A 90 -9.88 6.67 -11.28
C ALA A 90 -9.74 7.76 -10.22
N ALA A 91 -10.86 8.33 -9.75
CA ALA A 91 -10.87 9.27 -8.63
C ALA A 91 -10.33 8.64 -7.34
N ALA A 92 -10.75 7.42 -7.00
CA ALA A 92 -10.24 6.69 -5.85
C ALA A 92 -8.72 6.46 -5.94
N SER A 93 -8.19 6.14 -7.12
CA SER A 93 -6.73 5.96 -7.30
C SER A 93 -5.95 7.24 -6.94
N VAL A 94 -6.44 8.40 -7.37
CA VAL A 94 -5.82 9.70 -7.05
C VAL A 94 -5.96 10.02 -5.56
N LEU A 95 -7.14 9.77 -4.97
CA LEU A 95 -7.37 9.99 -3.54
C LEU A 95 -6.44 9.14 -2.67
N VAL A 96 -6.25 7.87 -3.02
CA VAL A 96 -5.34 6.96 -2.31
C VAL A 96 -3.90 7.45 -2.42
N GLU A 97 -3.49 7.87 -3.62
CA GLU A 97 -2.11 8.31 -3.88
C GLU A 97 -1.76 9.63 -3.21
N LEU A 98 -2.61 10.65 -3.35
CA LEU A 98 -2.41 11.93 -2.68
C LEU A 98 -2.67 11.85 -1.17
N GLY A 99 -3.48 10.89 -0.73
CA GLY A 99 -3.76 10.61 0.68
C GLY A 99 -2.62 9.93 1.44
N ALA A 100 -1.51 9.58 0.77
CA ALA A 100 -0.37 8.89 1.40
C ALA A 100 0.18 9.50 2.69
N PRO A 101 0.24 10.83 2.87
CA PRO A 101 0.72 11.43 4.12
C PRO A 101 -0.08 11.00 5.36
N VAL A 102 -1.36 10.61 5.20
CA VAL A 102 -2.20 10.10 6.29
C VAL A 102 -1.62 8.84 6.93
N ALA A 103 -0.83 8.05 6.18
CA ALA A 103 -0.16 6.86 6.70
C ALA A 103 0.83 7.15 7.84
N LEU A 104 1.38 8.37 7.88
CA LEU A 104 2.32 8.81 8.91
C LEU A 104 1.65 9.09 10.26
N LEU A 105 0.32 9.25 10.29
CA LEU A 105 -0.44 9.42 11.54
C LEU A 105 -0.49 8.13 12.38
N GLY A 106 -0.19 6.98 11.79
CA GLY A 106 -0.22 5.69 12.46
C GLY A 106 -1.64 5.17 12.75
N GLY A 107 -1.70 4.11 13.56
CA GLY A 107 -2.97 3.50 14.00
C GLY A 107 -3.90 3.09 12.86
N ARG A 108 -5.20 3.33 13.04
CA ARG A 108 -6.24 2.93 12.05
C ARG A 108 -6.14 3.70 10.74
N ALA A 109 -5.64 4.93 10.76
CA ALA A 109 -5.47 5.76 9.57
C ALA A 109 -4.42 5.16 8.63
N ARG A 110 -3.28 4.73 9.19
CA ARG A 110 -2.28 3.93 8.48
C ARG A 110 -2.88 2.65 7.92
N ASP A 111 -3.56 1.86 8.75
CA ASP A 111 -4.08 0.55 8.34
C ASP A 111 -5.07 0.67 7.18
N LEU A 112 -5.97 1.66 7.25
CA LEU A 112 -6.91 1.96 6.18
C LEU A 112 -6.20 2.40 4.90
N TRP A 113 -5.21 3.30 5.01
CA TRP A 113 -4.47 3.76 3.83
C TRP A 113 -3.66 2.62 3.19
N VAL A 114 -2.95 1.81 3.99
CA VAL A 114 -2.19 0.64 3.49
C VAL A 114 -3.13 -0.36 2.81
N GLY A 115 -4.30 -0.63 3.41
CA GLY A 115 -5.32 -1.49 2.80
C GLY A 115 -5.80 -0.96 1.46
N SER A 116 -6.10 0.34 1.38
CA SER A 116 -6.50 1.00 0.13
C SER A 116 -5.39 0.99 -0.93
N ALA A 117 -4.15 1.26 -0.52
CA ALA A 117 -2.98 1.23 -1.39
C ALA A 117 -2.70 -0.18 -1.93
N TRP A 118 -2.87 -1.21 -1.10
CA TRP A 118 -2.77 -2.60 -1.54
C TRP A 118 -3.89 -2.96 -2.52
N LEU A 119 -5.14 -2.59 -2.21
CA LEU A 119 -6.28 -2.84 -3.10
C LEU A 119 -6.09 -2.15 -4.46
N LEU A 120 -5.55 -0.94 -4.48
CA LEU A 120 -5.18 -0.23 -5.71
C LEU A 120 -4.20 -1.07 -6.55
N HIS A 121 -3.14 -1.61 -5.94
CA HIS A 121 -2.15 -2.42 -6.64
C HIS A 121 -2.71 -3.77 -7.13
N ALA A 122 -3.56 -4.41 -6.34
CA ALA A 122 -4.28 -5.61 -6.75
C ALA A 122 -5.20 -5.32 -7.95
N GLY A 123 -5.91 -4.18 -7.92
CA GLY A 123 -6.73 -3.71 -9.03
C GLY A 123 -5.91 -3.45 -10.29
N ILE A 124 -4.77 -2.77 -10.19
CA ILE A 124 -3.86 -2.55 -11.33
C ILE A 124 -3.37 -3.88 -11.90
N ALA A 125 -2.99 -4.84 -11.05
CA ALA A 125 -2.56 -6.16 -11.51
C ALA A 125 -3.69 -6.90 -12.26
N ALA A 126 -4.91 -6.88 -11.74
CA ALA A 126 -6.06 -7.55 -12.34
C ALA A 126 -6.55 -6.88 -13.65
N LEU A 127 -6.46 -5.55 -13.72
CA LEU A 127 -7.02 -4.75 -14.82
C LEU A 127 -5.99 -4.44 -15.92
N MET A 128 -4.70 -4.38 -15.58
CA MET A 128 -3.63 -3.92 -16.49
C MET A 128 -2.48 -4.91 -16.64
N PHE A 129 -2.43 -5.98 -15.83
CA PHE A 129 -1.27 -6.87 -15.71
C PHE A 129 0.06 -6.14 -15.43
N VAL A 130 0.00 -4.96 -14.81
CA VAL A 130 1.18 -4.27 -14.30
C VAL A 130 1.37 -4.70 -12.84
N VAL A 131 2.43 -5.45 -12.58
CA VAL A 131 2.70 -6.04 -11.26
C VAL A 131 3.78 -5.23 -10.56
N PHE A 132 3.48 -4.80 -9.33
CA PHE A 132 4.47 -4.21 -8.42
C PHE A 132 4.66 -5.17 -7.24
N PRO A 133 5.74 -5.98 -7.22
CA PRO A 133 5.92 -7.03 -6.22
C PRO A 133 5.99 -6.49 -4.78
N TYR A 134 6.71 -5.39 -4.55
CA TYR A 134 6.92 -4.87 -3.19
C TYR A 134 5.63 -4.39 -2.50
N PRO A 135 4.74 -3.60 -3.15
CA PRO A 135 3.42 -3.29 -2.59
C PRO A 135 2.51 -4.51 -2.45
N LEU A 136 2.47 -5.40 -3.45
CA LEU A 136 1.57 -6.58 -3.42
C LEU A 136 1.93 -7.56 -2.30
N LEU A 137 3.23 -7.75 -2.05
CA LEU A 137 3.74 -8.57 -0.94
C LEU A 137 3.79 -7.83 0.40
N LEU A 138 3.27 -6.59 0.45
CA LEU A 138 3.29 -5.69 1.62
C LEU A 138 4.68 -5.29 2.12
N VAL A 139 5.76 -5.72 1.44
CA VAL A 139 7.15 -5.39 1.79
C VAL A 139 7.38 -3.88 1.73
N ALA A 140 6.78 -3.18 0.77
CA ALA A 140 6.86 -1.73 0.68
C ALA A 140 6.26 -1.01 1.90
N PHE A 141 5.27 -1.62 2.56
CA PHE A 141 4.58 -1.02 3.70
C PHE A 141 5.13 -1.47 5.06
N ALA A 142 6.02 -2.46 5.08
CA ALA A 142 6.64 -2.99 6.29
C ALA A 142 7.19 -1.89 7.24
N PRO A 143 7.83 -0.81 6.77
CA PRO A 143 8.35 0.25 7.65
C PRO A 143 7.29 0.98 8.48
N PHE A 144 6.02 0.98 8.05
CA PHE A 144 4.93 1.62 8.81
C PHE A 144 4.46 0.79 10.00
N PHE A 145 4.93 -0.46 10.14
CA PHE A 145 4.54 -1.37 11.21
C PHE A 145 5.75 -1.72 12.08
N GLU A 146 5.53 -1.81 13.39
CA GLU A 146 6.55 -2.23 14.36
C GLU A 146 6.77 -3.75 14.30
N LEU A 147 7.26 -4.26 13.17
CA LEU A 147 7.45 -5.70 12.93
C LEU A 147 8.41 -6.33 13.94
N GLU A 148 9.32 -5.55 14.51
CA GLU A 148 10.21 -5.97 15.61
C GLU A 148 9.46 -6.50 16.83
N ARG A 149 8.22 -6.06 17.07
CA ARG A 149 7.40 -6.51 18.21
C ARG A 149 6.70 -7.85 17.96
N LEU A 150 6.59 -8.29 16.71
CA LEU A 150 5.92 -9.55 16.36
C LEU A 150 6.74 -10.78 16.75
N VAL A 151 8.08 -10.72 16.63
CA VAL A 151 8.97 -11.85 16.93
C VAL A 151 8.94 -12.26 18.42
N PRO A 152 9.02 -11.33 19.39
CA PRO A 152 8.85 -11.67 20.81
C PRO A 152 7.45 -12.22 21.15
N LEU A 153 6.40 -11.67 20.53
CA LEU A 153 5.02 -12.13 20.73
C LEU A 153 4.83 -13.57 20.25
N LEU A 154 5.35 -13.92 19.07
CA LEU A 154 5.29 -15.28 18.54
C LEU A 154 6.13 -16.26 19.36
N ARG A 155 7.33 -15.87 19.81
CA ARG A 155 8.15 -16.69 20.71
C ARG A 155 7.46 -16.98 22.04
N SER A 156 6.85 -15.97 22.66
CA SER A 156 6.15 -16.14 23.94
C SER A 156 4.90 -17.01 23.82
N ARG A 157 4.16 -16.95 22.69
CA ARG A 157 3.05 -17.88 22.42
C ARG A 157 3.54 -19.31 22.20
N ARG A 158 4.63 -19.50 21.45
CA ARG A 158 5.21 -20.83 21.20
C ARG A 158 5.70 -21.50 22.49
N MET A 159 6.29 -20.73 23.41
CA MET A 159 6.68 -21.25 24.73
C MET A 159 5.47 -21.65 25.59
N ARG A 160 4.37 -20.87 25.57
CA ARG A 160 3.14 -21.23 26.29
C ARG A 160 2.47 -22.49 25.72
N LEU A 161 2.49 -22.65 24.40
CA LEU A 161 1.93 -23.84 23.75
C LEU A 161 2.82 -25.08 23.94
N GLY A 162 4.15 -24.92 23.96
CA GLY A 162 5.09 -26.01 24.26
C GLY A 162 5.07 -26.45 25.73
N ALA A 163 4.77 -25.55 26.66
CA ALA A 163 4.60 -25.89 28.08
C ALA A 163 3.24 -26.51 28.42
N ALA A 164 2.29 -26.51 27.47
CA ALA A 164 0.96 -27.10 27.60
C ALA A 164 0.79 -28.42 26.83
N ALA A 165 1.86 -28.92 26.21
CA ALA A 165 1.90 -30.26 25.60
C ALA A 165 2.36 -31.29 26.67
N PRO A 166 1.66 -32.44 26.80
CA PRO A 166 1.92 -33.45 27.84
C PRO A 166 3.24 -34.19 27.68
#